data_AF-A0A8T4MWF6-F1
#
_entry.id   AF-A0A8T4MWF6-F1
#
_cell.length_a   1.000
_cell.length_b   1.000
_cell.length_c   1.000
_cell.angle_alpha   90.00
_cell.angle_beta   90.00
_cell.angle_gamma   90.00
#
_symmetry.space_group_name_H-M   'P 1'
#
loop_
_entity.id
_entity.type
_entity.pdbx_description
1 polymer ?
#
loop_
_entity_poly.entity_id
_entity_poly.type
_entity_poly.pdbx_seq_one_letter_code
_entity_poly.pdbx_strand_id
1 'polypeptide(L)' 'MKNKITTIKISKETKERLDGLKEYNRESYDEILRKILFILNYTKKDPEKAHNILIKIDANIKRNERMQKSGEYTEDEK' A
#
# COMPACT_ATOMS: atom_id res chain seq x y z
N MET A 1 20.61 -11.88 -3.25
CA MET A 1 20.48 -12.43 -1.88
C MET A 1 19.13 -13.10 -1.77
N LYS A 2 19.01 -14.34 -1.25
CA LYS A 2 17.70 -14.92 -0.92
C LYS A 2 16.98 -13.94 0.01
N ASN A 3 15.81 -13.43 -0.39
CA ASN A 3 14.95 -12.64 0.50
C ASN A 3 14.59 -13.55 1.68
N LYS A 4 15.30 -13.39 2.80
CA LYS A 4 15.01 -14.13 4.03
C LYS A 4 13.68 -13.60 4.55
N ILE A 5 12.63 -14.39 4.40
CA ILE A 5 11.30 -14.08 4.94
C ILE A 5 11.42 -14.10 6.47
N THR A 6 10.83 -13.10 7.11
CA THR A 6 10.66 -13.03 8.56
C THR A 6 9.18 -12.84 8.89
N THR A 7 8.80 -13.08 10.13
CA THR A 7 7.42 -12.91 10.60
C THR A 7 7.39 -11.81 11.65
N ILE A 8 6.42 -10.90 11.52
CA ILE A 8 6.13 -9.87 12.51
C ILE A 8 4.77 -10.16 13.13
N LYS A 9 4.66 -10.04 14.46
CA LYS A 9 3.37 -10.06 15.16
C LYS A 9 2.88 -8.62 15.28
N ILE A 10 1.67 -8.37 14.84
CA ILE A 10 1.00 -7.07 14.91
C ILE A 10 -0.41 -7.23 15.47
N SER A 11 -0.99 -6.15 15.99
CA SER A 11 -2.40 -6.16 16.41
C SER A 11 -3.32 -6.32 15.20
N LYS A 12 -4.54 -6.84 15.43
CA LYS A 12 -5.57 -6.93 14.38
C LYS A 12 -5.89 -5.57 13.77
N GLU A 13 -6.02 -4.54 14.62
CA GLU A 13 -6.21 -3.15 14.20
C GLU A 13 -5.09 -2.67 13.27
N THR A 14 -3.82 -2.97 13.60
CA THR A 14 -2.69 -2.60 12.73
C THR A 14 -2.77 -3.32 11.38
N LYS A 15 -3.15 -4.60 11.39
CA LYS A 15 -3.34 -5.39 10.16
C LYS A 15 -4.46 -4.81 9.30
N GLU A 16 -5.59 -4.44 9.88
CA GLU A 16 -6.72 -3.81 9.17
C GLU A 16 -6.32 -2.48 8.55
N ARG A 17 -5.55 -1.66 9.27
CA ARG A 17 -4.98 -0.43 8.72
C ARG A 17 -4.05 -0.70 7.54
N LEU A 18 -3.22 -1.74 7.60
CA LEU A 18 -2.35 -2.12 6.48
C LEU A 18 -3.16 -2.60 5.28
N ASP A 19 -4.25 -3.34 5.50
CA ASP A 19 -5.14 -3.77 4.41
C ASP A 19 -5.77 -2.58 3.69
N GLY A 20 -6.18 -1.55 4.43
CA GLY A 20 -6.72 -0.31 3.84
C GLY A 20 -5.69 0.51 3.05
N LEU A 21 -4.39 0.20 3.18
CA LEU A 21 -3.32 0.85 2.40
C LEU A 21 -2.97 0.11 1.11
N LYS A 22 -3.66 -1.00 0.81
CA LYS A 22 -3.45 -1.75 -0.43
C LYS A 22 -3.98 -0.99 -1.63
N GLU A 23 -3.11 -0.75 -2.60
CA GLU A 23 -3.51 -0.20 -3.90
C GLU A 23 -4.08 -1.28 -4.82
N TYR A 24 -3.71 -2.55 -4.58
CA TYR A 24 -4.14 -3.72 -5.35
C TYR A 24 -4.48 -4.89 -4.42
N ASN A 25 -5.41 -5.75 -4.84
CA ASN A 25 -5.88 -6.87 -4.01
C ASN A 25 -4.76 -7.86 -3.63
N ARG A 26 -3.81 -8.10 -4.56
CA ARG A 26 -2.70 -9.05 -4.40
C ARG A 26 -1.44 -8.44 -3.78
N GLU A 27 -1.47 -7.16 -3.37
CA GLU A 27 -0.31 -6.50 -2.79
C GLU A 27 0.08 -7.16 -1.45
N SER A 28 1.38 -7.45 -1.29
CA SER A 28 1.93 -8.09 -0.09
C SER A 28 2.20 -7.07 1.03
N TYR A 29 2.22 -7.54 2.28
CA TYR A 29 2.56 -6.66 3.41
C TYR A 29 3.97 -6.09 3.32
N ASP A 30 4.93 -6.81 2.73
CA ASP A 30 6.30 -6.30 2.55
C ASP A 30 6.33 -5.13 1.57
N GLU A 31 5.54 -5.18 0.49
CA GLU A 31 5.41 -4.05 -0.46
C GLU A 31 4.80 -2.82 0.20
N ILE A 32 3.70 -3.01 0.95
CA ILE A 32 3.04 -1.93 1.70
C ILE A 32 4.02 -1.30 2.69
N LEU A 33 4.73 -2.12 3.48
CA LEU A 33 5.69 -1.65 4.47
C LEU A 33 6.86 -0.90 3.83
N ARG A 34 7.41 -1.38 2.71
CA ARG A 34 8.45 -0.69 1.96
C ARG A 34 7.98 0.67 1.45
N LYS A 35 6.76 0.75 0.94
CA LYS A 35 6.15 2.01 0.48
C LYS A 35 6.00 3.02 1.61
N ILE A 36 5.52 2.58 2.76
CA ILE A 36 5.42 3.42 3.97
C ILE A 36 6.81 3.93 4.38
N LEU A 37 7.81 3.04 4.47
CA LEU A 37 9.18 3.41 4.82
C LEU A 37 9.80 4.37 3.80
N PHE A 38 9.52 4.17 2.51
CA PHE A 38 9.96 5.06 1.45
C PHE A 38 9.40 6.47 1.65
N ILE A 39 8.09 6.61 1.86
CA ILE A 39 7.45 7.91 2.11
C ILE A 39 8.04 8.56 3.36
N LEU A 40 8.17 7.82 4.46
CA LEU A 40 8.76 8.30 5.71
C LEU A 40 10.18 8.82 5.54
N ASN A 41 10.98 8.23 4.64
CA ASN A 41 12.32 8.73 4.35
C ASN A 41 12.32 10.07 3.60
N TYR A 42 11.27 10.36 2.82
CA TYR A 42 11.13 11.62 2.09
C TYR A 42 10.46 12.72 2.89
N THR A 43 9.60 12.41 3.88
CA THR A 43 8.90 13.46 4.64
C THR A 43 9.84 14.49 5.29
N LYS A 44 11.05 14.07 5.71
CA LYS A 44 12.06 14.98 6.26
C LYS A 44 12.96 15.65 5.22
N LYS A 45 13.19 14.98 4.08
CA LYS A 45 14.14 15.43 3.05
C LYS A 45 13.48 16.34 2.01
N ASP A 46 12.25 16.02 1.64
CA ASP A 46 11.47 16.65 0.59
C ASP A 46 9.97 16.41 0.87
N PRO A 47 9.35 17.29 1.69
CA PRO A 47 7.96 17.15 2.09
C PRO A 47 6.99 17.23 0.91
N GLU A 48 7.28 18.03 -0.11
CA GLU A 48 6.43 18.15 -1.30
C GLU A 48 6.40 16.84 -2.10
N LYS A 49 7.56 16.23 -2.31
CA LYS A 49 7.63 14.92 -2.95
C LYS A 49 6.88 13.86 -2.16
N ALA A 50 7.02 13.84 -0.84
CA ALA A 50 6.27 12.93 0.01
C ALA A 50 4.75 13.14 -0.11
N HIS A 51 4.30 14.40 -0.13
CA HIS A 51 2.90 14.77 -0.32
C HIS A 51 2.36 14.30 -1.67
N ASN A 52 3.10 14.53 -2.75
CA ASN A 52 2.73 14.10 -4.10
C ASN A 52 2.61 12.57 -4.23
N ILE A 53 3.49 11.82 -3.54
CA ILE A 53 3.40 10.36 -3.49
C ILE A 53 2.12 9.94 -2.75
N LEU A 54 1.83 10.56 -1.61
CA LEU A 54 0.62 10.26 -0.82
C LEU A 54 -0.67 10.51 -1.62
N ILE A 55 -0.74 11.60 -2.39
CA ILE A 55 -1.90 11.89 -3.25
C ILE A 55 -2.12 10.76 -4.28
N LYS A 56 -1.06 10.27 -4.90
CA LYS A 56 -1.15 9.19 -5.90
C LYS A 56 -1.65 7.89 -5.29
N ILE A 57 -1.12 7.54 -4.12
CA ILE A 57 -1.54 6.34 -3.39
C ILE A 57 -3.01 6.43 -2.99
N ASP A 58 -3.44 7.57 -2.45
CA ASP A 58 -4.84 7.80 -2.07
C ASP A 58 -5.79 7.70 -3.28
N ALA A 59 -5.39 8.24 -4.43
CA ALA A 59 -6.16 8.12 -5.67
C ALA A 59 -6.32 6.66 -6.12
N ASN A 60 -5.25 5.85 -6.01
CA ASN A 60 -5.27 4.45 -6.39
C ASN A 60 -6.13 3.60 -5.42
N ILE A 61 -6.00 3.83 -4.11
CA ILE A 61 -6.85 3.17 -3.10
C ILE A 61 -8.33 3.46 -3.38
N LYS A 62 -8.69 4.73 -3.58
CA LYS A 62 -10.07 5.13 -3.90
C LYS A 62 -10.58 4.50 -5.20
N ARG A 63 -9.72 4.36 -6.21
CA ARG A 63 -10.07 3.69 -7.46
C ARG A 63 -10.36 2.20 -7.23
N ASN A 64 -9.49 1.52 -6.49
CA ASN A 64 -9.65 0.10 -6.16
C ASN A 64 -10.93 -0.13 -5.35
N GLU A 65 -11.21 0.71 -4.35
CA GLU A 65 -12.46 0.65 -3.57
C GLU A 65 -13.71 0.79 -4.45
N ARG A 66 -13.67 1.67 -5.46
CA ARG A 66 -14.79 1.84 -6.41
C ARG A 66 -14.96 0.60 -7.28
N MET A 67 -13.88 0.03 -7.80
CA MET A 67 -13.89 -1.18 -8.63
C MET A 67 -14.42 -2.39 -7.86
N GLN A 68 -13.99 -2.57 -6.60
CA GLN A 68 -14.52 -3.61 -5.73
C GLN A 68 -16.03 -3.47 -5.49
N LYS A 69 -16.53 -2.23 -5.36
CA LYS A 69 -17.97 -1.95 -5.15
C LYS A 69 -18.80 -2.12 -6.42
N SER A 70 -18.26 -1.82 -7.61
CA SER A 70 -18.97 -1.99 -8.88
C SER A 70 -18.96 -3.42 -9.41
N GLY A 71 -18.11 -4.31 -8.86
CA GLY A 71 -17.93 -5.67 -9.36
C GLY A 71 -17.15 -5.75 -10.68
N GLU A 72 -16.67 -4.61 -11.20
CA GLU A 72 -15.81 -4.53 -12.38
C GLU A 72 -14.36 -4.79 -11.96
N TYR A 73 -13.97 -6.06 -11.90
CA TYR A 73 -12.57 -6.45 -11.85
C TYR A 73 -12.04 -6.51 -13.29
N THR A 74 -11.04 -5.70 -13.64
CA THR A 74 -10.26 -5.99 -14.84
C THR A 74 -9.38 -7.19 -14.54
N GLU A 75 -9.39 -8.18 -15.44
CA GLU A 75 -8.61 -9.44 -15.39
C GLU A 75 -7.09 -9.22 -15.55
N ASP A 76 -6.55 -8.11 -15.05
CA ASP A 76 -5.14 -7.84 -15.19
C ASP A 76 -4.37 -8.65 -14.14
N GLU A 77 -3.78 -9.73 -14.67
CA GLU A 77 -2.75 -10.60 -14.09
C GLU A 77 -3.27 -11.86 -13.39
N LYS A 78 -3.61 -12.86 -14.21
CA LYS A 78 -3.69 -14.29 -13.87
C LYS A 78 -2.56 -14.70 -12.92
#